data_AF-A0A0G3XG69-F1
#
_entry.id   AF-A0A0G3XG69-F1
#
_cell.length_a   1.000
_cell.length_b   1.000
_cell.length_c   1.000
_cell.angle_alpha   90.00
_cell.angle_beta   90.00
_cell.angle_gamma   90.00
#
_symmetry.space_group_name_H-M   'P 1'
#
loop_
_entity.id
_entity.type
_entity.pdbx_description
1 polymer ?
#
loop_
_entity_poly.entity_id
_entity_poly.type
_entity_poly.pdbx_seq_one_letter_code
_entity_poly.pdbx_strand_id
1 'polypeptide(L)'
;MLAPVFDSLMSLCENALGRQVVVGSAVALSEDETMLLGLLDGSMQRCTCIDCMNETAASLDCAISSTQIMIGTPTYPSNMVQ
;
A
#
# COMPACT_ATOMS: atom_id res chain seq x y z
N MET A 1 -13.43 -1.47 12.94
CA MET A 1 -13.50 -0.11 12.34
C MET A 1 -12.54 0.12 11.18
N LEU A 2 -11.56 -0.75 10.91
CA LEU A 2 -10.57 -0.56 9.84
C LEU A 2 -11.04 -0.99 8.43
N ALA A 3 -12.11 -1.79 8.33
CA ALA A 3 -12.63 -2.30 7.07
C ALA A 3 -12.76 -1.24 5.94
N PRO A 4 -13.37 -0.05 6.16
CA PRO A 4 -13.47 0.96 5.10
C PRO A 4 -12.13 1.58 4.69
N VAL A 5 -11.13 1.57 5.58
CA VAL A 5 -9.78 2.06 5.27
C VAL A 5 -9.04 1.07 4.38
N PHE A 6 -9.12 -0.22 4.71
CA PHE A 6 -8.56 -1.27 3.87
C PHE A 6 -9.26 -1.37 2.51
N ASP A 7 -10.58 -1.18 2.46
CA ASP A 7 -11.34 -1.16 1.21
C ASP A 7 -10.88 -0.04 0.26
N SER A 8 -10.73 1.18 0.80
CA SER A 8 -10.19 2.33 0.06
C SER A 8 -8.74 2.10 -0.41
N LEU A 9 -7.88 1.58 0.47
CA LEU A 9 -6.50 1.23 0.13
C LEU A 9 -6.45 0.20 -1.00
N MET A 10 -7.22 -0.88 -0.90
CA MET A 10 -7.29 -1.94 -1.92
C MET A 10 -7.76 -1.38 -3.26
N SER A 11 -8.83 -0.58 -3.26
CA SER A 11 -9.34 0.04 -4.50
C SER A 11 -8.30 0.93 -5.18
N LEU A 12 -7.56 1.74 -4.41
CA LEU A 12 -6.49 2.59 -4.94
C LEU A 12 -5.28 1.77 -5.41
N CYS A 13 -4.92 0.70 -4.70
CA CYS A 13 -3.87 -0.23 -5.12
C CYS A 13 -4.22 -0.93 -6.43
N GLU A 14 -5.42 -1.48 -6.56
CA GLU A 14 -5.87 -2.15 -7.79
C GLU A 14 -5.95 -1.18 -8.97
N ASN A 15 -6.41 0.04 -8.73
CA ASN A 15 -6.41 1.09 -9.74
C ASN A 15 -4.99 1.47 -10.19
N ALA A 16 -4.03 1.52 -9.25
CA ALA A 16 -2.63 1.82 -9.56
C ALA A 16 -1.92 0.66 -10.27
N LEU A 17 -2.27 -0.59 -9.96
CA LEU A 17 -1.76 -1.80 -10.61
C LEU A 17 -2.40 -2.05 -11.99
N GLY A 18 -3.57 -1.46 -12.26
CA GLY A 18 -4.37 -1.74 -13.45
C GLY A 18 -4.96 -3.16 -13.47
N ARG A 19 -4.94 -3.85 -12.33
CA ARG A 19 -5.45 -5.22 -12.14
C ARG A 19 -5.86 -5.43 -10.70
N GLN A 20 -6.67 -6.47 -10.47
CA GLN A 20 -7.02 -6.89 -9.11
C GLN A 20 -5.79 -7.43 -8.36
N VAL A 21 -5.81 -7.22 -7.04
CA VAL A 21 -4.81 -7.77 -6.12
C VAL A 21 -5.03 -9.29 -6.05
N VAL A 22 -3.96 -10.04 -6.27
CA VAL A 22 -3.97 -11.49 -6.14
C VAL A 22 -3.77 -11.83 -4.68
N VAL A 23 -4.69 -12.60 -4.12
CA VAL A 23 -4.53 -13.18 -2.78
C VAL A 23 -3.82 -14.52 -2.92
N GLY A 24 -2.87 -14.78 -2.04
CA GLY A 24 -2.13 -16.03 -1.99
C GLY A 24 -2.99 -17.21 -1.51
N SER A 25 -2.30 -18.28 -1.13
CA SER A 25 -2.91 -19.47 -0.56
C SER A 25 -2.82 -19.44 0.97
N ALA A 26 -3.56 -20.31 1.64
CA ALA A 26 -3.50 -20.48 3.10
C ALA A 26 -2.08 -20.73 3.65
N VAL A 27 -1.15 -21.18 2.81
CA VAL A 27 0.22 -21.56 3.19
C VAL A 27 1.26 -20.50 2.79
N ALA A 28 0.93 -19.59 1.87
CA ALA A 28 1.90 -18.63 1.34
C ALA A 28 1.20 -17.35 0.84
N LEU A 29 1.76 -16.21 1.24
CA LEU A 29 1.36 -14.90 0.74
C LEU A 29 1.71 -14.75 -0.74
N SER A 30 0.89 -14.03 -1.49
CA SER A 30 1.22 -13.59 -2.84
C SER A 30 2.29 -12.50 -2.83
N GLU A 31 2.83 -12.22 -4.02
CA GLU A 31 3.70 -11.05 -4.22
C GLU A 31 2.96 -9.74 -3.88
N ASP A 32 1.66 -9.64 -4.22
CA ASP A 32 0.86 -8.45 -3.95
C ASP A 32 0.62 -8.26 -2.44
N GLU A 33 0.36 -9.34 -1.69
CA GLU A 33 0.23 -9.28 -0.24
C GLU A 33 1.56 -8.89 0.42
N THR A 34 2.66 -9.45 -0.06
CA THR A 34 4.00 -9.10 0.42
C THR A 34 4.31 -7.63 0.15
N MET A 35 3.95 -7.13 -1.04
CA MET A 35 4.08 -5.72 -1.41
C MET A 35 3.24 -4.82 -0.48
N LEU A 36 1.97 -5.14 -0.27
CA LEU A 36 1.07 -4.37 0.58
C LEU A 36 1.56 -4.30 2.03
N LEU A 37 2.03 -5.42 2.58
CA LEU A 37 2.64 -5.45 3.90
C LEU A 37 3.92 -4.62 3.94
N GLY A 38 4.75 -4.68 2.91
CA GLY A 38 5.96 -3.86 2.80
C GLY A 38 5.65 -2.37 2.75
N LEU A 39 4.59 -1.96 2.04
CA LEU A 39 4.13 -0.57 1.98
C LEU A 39 3.59 -0.09 3.33
N LEU A 40 2.83 -0.94 4.04
CA LEU A 40 2.26 -0.61 5.35
C LEU A 40 3.30 -0.60 6.48
N ASP A 41 4.32 -1.45 6.42
CA ASP A 41 5.43 -1.46 7.37
C ASP A 41 6.52 -0.40 7.02
N GLY A 42 6.44 0.18 5.82
CA GLY A 42 7.39 1.17 5.32
C GLY A 42 8.72 0.58 4.82
N SER A 43 8.82 -0.75 4.72
CA SER A 43 10.00 -1.44 4.16
C SER A 43 10.08 -1.37 2.64
N MET A 44 8.95 -1.11 1.96
CA MET A 44 8.88 -0.88 0.53
C MET A 44 8.39 0.53 0.21
N GLN A 45 9.03 1.16 -0.77
CA GLN A 45 8.58 2.44 -1.31
C GLN A 45 7.66 2.18 -2.50
N ARG A 46 6.52 2.88 -2.55
CA ARG A 46 5.53 2.77 -3.64
C ARG A 46 6.17 2.87 -5.03
N CYS A 47 7.07 3.83 -5.24
CA CYS A 47 7.73 4.06 -6.53
C CYS A 47 8.54 2.85 -7.02
N THR A 48 8.97 1.97 -6.12
CA THR A 48 9.73 0.76 -6.46
C THR A 48 8.81 -0.40 -6.83
N CYS A 49 7.56 -0.38 -6.38
CA CYS A 49 6.62 -1.50 -6.47
C CYS A 49 5.48 -1.25 -7.47
N ILE A 50 5.10 0.01 -7.68
CA ILE A 50 3.97 0.39 -8.54
C ILE A 50 4.38 1.61 -9.37
N ASP A 51 4.48 1.41 -10.68
CA ASP A 51 4.63 2.50 -11.64
C ASP A 51 3.24 3.02 -12.03
N CYS A 52 2.81 4.14 -11.45
CA CYS A 52 1.48 4.71 -11.68
C CYS A 52 1.55 6.22 -11.96
N MET A 53 0.50 6.74 -12.61
CA MET A 53 0.38 8.18 -12.92
C MET A 53 0.43 9.03 -11.65
N ASN A 54 1.00 10.23 -11.76
CA ASN A 54 1.32 11.10 -10.61
C ASN A 54 0.11 11.44 -9.71
N GLU A 55 -1.11 11.49 -10.26
CA GLU A 55 -2.33 11.71 -9.48
C GLU A 55 -2.74 10.47 -8.65
N THR A 56 -2.67 9.28 -9.23
CA THR A 56 -2.96 8.01 -8.55
C THR A 56 -1.91 7.70 -7.50
N ALA A 57 -0.66 8.04 -7.79
CA ALA A 57 0.47 7.97 -6.87
C ALA A 57 0.19 8.73 -5.56
N ALA A 58 -0.22 10.01 -5.66
CA ALA A 58 -0.48 10.84 -4.49
C ALA A 58 -1.67 10.36 -3.65
N SER A 59 -2.76 9.92 -4.30
CA SER A 59 -3.92 9.35 -3.60
C SER A 59 -3.56 8.06 -2.87
N LEU A 60 -2.73 7.21 -3.49
CA LEU A 60 -2.28 5.97 -2.88
C LEU A 60 -1.34 6.21 -1.69
N ASP A 61 -0.38 7.14 -1.81
CA ASP A 61 0.51 7.53 -0.70
C ASP A 61 -0.29 8.06 0.51
N CYS A 62 -1.36 8.82 0.26
CA CYS A 62 -2.26 9.31 1.29
C CYS A 62 -3.01 8.16 1.97
N ALA A 63 -3.54 7.21 1.18
CA ALA A 63 -4.25 6.04 1.72
C ALA A 63 -3.33 5.13 2.55
N ILE A 64 -2.10 4.89 2.10
CA ILE A 64 -1.08 4.13 2.85
C ILE A 64 -0.80 4.84 4.18
N SER A 65 -0.46 6.13 4.14
CA SER A 65 -0.14 6.90 5.35
C SER A 65 -1.31 6.93 6.34
N SER A 66 -2.53 7.13 5.86
CA SER A 66 -3.73 7.11 6.70
C SER A 66 -3.98 5.73 7.32
N THR A 67 -3.77 4.66 6.54
CA THR A 67 -3.89 3.28 7.02
C THR A 67 -2.87 3.00 8.12
N GLN A 68 -1.60 3.36 7.90
CA GLN A 68 -0.51 3.21 8.88
C GLN A 68 -0.82 3.88 10.22
N ILE A 69 -1.31 5.13 10.17
CA ILE A 69 -1.76 5.86 11.36
C ILE A 69 -2.88 5.09 12.08
N MET A 70 -3.85 4.57 11.33
CA MET A 70 -5.01 3.91 11.93
C MET A 70 -4.69 2.53 12.51
N ILE A 71 -3.72 1.80 11.94
CA ILE A 71 -3.24 0.51 12.46
C ILE A 71 -2.14 0.66 13.52
N GLY A 72 -1.61 1.87 13.71
CA GLY A 72 -0.57 2.17 14.68
C GLY A 72 0.81 1.63 14.30
N THR A 73 1.08 1.43 13.00
CA THR A 73 2.44 1.08 12.55
C THR A 73 3.35 2.32 12.62
N PRO A 74 4.64 2.16 12.94
CA PRO A 74 5.57 3.28 12.93
C PRO A 74 5.64 3.84 11.51
N THR A 75 5.04 5.01 11.29
CA THR A 75 5.24 5.78 10.07
C THR A 75 6.69 6.22 10.05
N TYR A 76 7.58 5.46 9.39
CA TYR A 76 8.86 6.03 8.99
C TYR A 76 8.53 7.05 7.90
N PRO A 77 8.67 8.37 8.14
CA PRO A 77 8.35 9.34 7.12
C PRO A 77 9.27 9.08 5.93
N SER A 78 8.70 8.72 4.77
CA SER A 78 9.39 8.53 3.49
C SER A 78 10.02 9.81 2.92
N ASN A 79 10.37 10.77 3.78
CA ASN A 79 10.94 12.07 3.45
C ASN A 79 12.28 12.31 4.19
N MET A 80 13.12 11.28 4.27
CA MET A 80 14.54 11.45 4.62
C MET A 80 15.43 10.63 3.67
N VAL A 81 15.49 11.03 2.40
CA VAL A 81 16.69 10.86 1.57
C VAL A 81 16.98 12.20 0.88
N GLN A 82 18.06 12.81 1.39
CA GLN A 82 19.02 13.78 0.81
C GLN A 82 18.67 14.54 -0.47
#